data_AF-A0A5E8BEC3-F1
#
_entry.id   AF-A0A5E8BEC3-F1
#
_cell.length_a   1.000
_cell.length_b   1.000
_cell.length_c   1.000
_cell.angle_alpha   90.00
_cell.angle_beta   90.00
_cell.angle_gamma   90.00
#
_symmetry.space_group_name_H-M   'P 1'
#
loop_
_entity.id
_entity.type
_entity.pdbx_description
1 polymer ?
#
loop_
_entity_poly.entity_id
_entity_poly.type
_entity_poly.pdbx_seq_one_letter_code
_entity_poly.pdbx_strand_id
1 'polypeptide(L)'
;MPSTATVVTSALAVSAVSYLIYFDYQRRHNPEFRRALRKREQKYIKQKELQAEAKKMDMKLRIEKVLKESLAKDPIPTDMGAREKYFVAEVGRADELLSAGADPVETALAFYRALCVYPNPIDLMSIYDKSVKPPVLDILRQMVIIEPPSVLRDVLGSAIPSGGPSGSTLTVE
;
A
#
# COMPACT_ATOMS: atom_id res chain seq x y z
N MET A 1 -51.92 38.60 22.75
CA MET A 1 -51.66 38.48 21.30
C MET A 1 -50.31 37.79 21.15
N PRO A 2 -50.21 36.62 20.50
CA PRO A 2 -48.91 36.00 20.27
C PRO A 2 -48.02 36.94 19.44
N SER A 3 -46.73 37.01 19.78
CA SER A 3 -45.77 37.81 19.03
C SER A 3 -45.65 37.30 17.60
N THR A 4 -45.46 38.20 16.63
CA THR A 4 -45.29 37.87 15.21
C THR A 4 -44.17 36.84 15.00
N ALA A 5 -43.10 36.92 15.80
CA ALA A 5 -41.99 35.96 15.79
C ALA A 5 -42.43 34.54 16.19
N THR A 6 -43.34 34.40 17.16
CA THR A 6 -43.88 33.11 17.59
C THR A 6 -44.75 32.49 16.51
N VAL A 7 -45.57 33.32 15.83
CA VAL A 7 -46.42 32.89 14.72
C VAL A 7 -45.56 32.38 13.56
N VAL A 8 -44.55 33.14 13.15
CA VAL A 8 -43.65 32.75 12.03
C VAL A 8 -42.87 31.47 12.34
N THR A 9 -42.30 31.36 13.55
CA THR A 9 -41.55 30.16 13.95
C THR A 9 -42.44 28.93 13.99
N SER A 10 -43.66 29.06 14.52
CA SER A 10 -44.61 27.94 14.55
C SER A 10 -45.03 27.48 13.15
N ALA A 11 -45.23 28.41 12.21
CA ALA A 11 -45.55 28.08 10.83
C ALA A 11 -44.40 27.36 10.11
N LEU A 12 -43.16 27.81 10.30
CA LEU A 12 -41.97 27.15 9.74
C LEU A 12 -41.79 25.74 10.31
N ALA A 13 -41.95 25.58 11.63
CA ALA A 13 -41.83 24.28 12.28
C ALA A 13 -42.86 23.28 11.73
N VAL A 14 -44.12 23.70 11.60
CA VAL A 14 -45.18 22.85 11.01
C VAL A 14 -44.85 22.48 9.57
N SER A 15 -44.41 23.45 8.75
CA SER A 15 -44.07 23.19 7.34
C SER A 15 -42.90 22.19 7.19
N ALA A 16 -41.88 22.29 8.05
CA ALA A 16 -40.75 21.36 8.07
C ALA A 16 -41.21 19.95 8.46
N VAL A 17 -42.02 19.81 9.51
CA VAL A 17 -42.56 18.51 9.95
C VAL A 17 -43.44 17.89 8.86
N SER A 18 -44.32 18.68 8.24
CA SER A 18 -45.14 18.21 7.11
C SER A 18 -44.28 17.74 5.93
N TYR A 19 -43.20 18.46 5.59
CA TYR A 19 -42.29 18.04 4.54
C TYR A 19 -41.55 16.74 4.88
N LEU A 20 -41.10 16.57 6.13
CA LEU A 20 -40.46 15.34 6.58
C LEU A 20 -41.40 14.13 6.47
N ILE A 21 -42.67 14.28 6.86
CA ILE A 21 -43.69 13.23 6.72
C ILE A 21 -43.94 12.90 5.24
N TYR A 22 -44.13 13.92 4.40
CA TYR A 22 -44.28 13.75 2.95
C TYR A 22 -43.06 13.06 2.32
N PHE A 23 -41.86 13.46 2.71
CA PHE A 23 -40.61 12.91 2.21
C PHE A 23 -40.43 11.44 2.60
N ASP A 24 -40.75 11.05 3.85
CA ASP A 24 -40.71 9.63 4.27
C ASP A 24 -41.74 8.78 3.51
N TYR A 25 -42.94 9.31 3.30
CA TYR A 25 -43.97 8.65 2.47
C TYR A 25 -43.48 8.44 1.04
N GLN A 26 -42.97 9.48 0.39
CA GLN A 26 -42.47 9.42 -0.99
C GLN A 26 -41.26 8.47 -1.11
N ARG A 27 -40.37 8.45 -0.11
CA ARG A 27 -39.22 7.53 -0.04
C ARG A 27 -39.64 6.06 -0.01
N ARG A 28 -40.72 5.71 0.69
CA ARG A 28 -41.17 4.32 0.84
C ARG A 28 -42.04 3.84 -0.32
N HIS A 29 -42.87 4.71 -0.90
CA HIS A 29 -43.85 4.34 -1.92
C HIS A 29 -43.39 4.55 -3.37
N ASN A 30 -42.29 5.26 -3.62
CA ASN A 30 -41.82 5.51 -4.99
C ASN A 30 -40.78 4.46 -5.46
N PRO A 31 -41.09 3.61 -6.47
CA PRO A 31 -40.16 2.60 -6.98
C PRO A 31 -38.96 3.21 -7.71
N GLU A 32 -39.13 4.35 -8.39
CA GLU A 32 -38.05 5.05 -9.09
C GLU A 32 -37.03 5.64 -8.11
N PHE A 33 -37.50 6.15 -6.97
CA PHE A 33 -36.61 6.62 -5.89
C PHE A 33 -35.68 5.50 -5.39
N ARG A 34 -36.23 4.30 -5.14
CA ARG A 34 -35.45 3.13 -4.72
C ARG A 34 -34.47 2.65 -5.80
N ARG A 35 -34.86 2.72 -7.07
CA ARG A 35 -33.97 2.41 -8.20
C ARG A 35 -32.83 3.42 -8.31
N ALA A 36 -33.13 4.72 -8.19
CA ALA A 36 -32.14 5.78 -8.20
C ALA A 36 -31.15 5.66 -7.04
N LEU A 37 -31.63 5.32 -5.83
CA LEU A 37 -30.77 5.14 -4.66
C LEU A 37 -29.79 3.98 -4.86
N ARG A 38 -30.26 2.81 -5.32
CA ARG A 38 -29.38 1.67 -5.65
C ARG A 38 -28.36 2.01 -6.73
N LYS A 39 -28.77 2.73 -7.78
CA LYS A 39 -27.84 3.18 -8.83
C LYS A 39 -26.77 4.14 -8.28
N ARG A 40 -27.12 5.04 -7.37
CA ARG A 40 -26.17 5.97 -6.72
C ARG A 40 -25.20 5.24 -5.81
N GLU A 41 -25.70 4.31 -5.00
CA GLU A 41 -24.88 3.46 -4.13
C GLU A 41 -23.88 2.64 -4.94
N GLN A 42 -24.33 1.96 -6.00
CA GLN A 42 -23.44 1.21 -6.91
C GLN A 42 -22.39 2.11 -7.55
N LYS A 43 -22.77 3.32 -8.01
CA LYS A 43 -21.81 4.29 -8.55
C LYS A 43 -20.80 4.75 -7.51
N TYR A 44 -21.24 5.00 -6.28
CA TYR A 44 -20.37 5.41 -5.17
C TYR A 44 -19.37 4.30 -4.81
N ILE A 45 -19.83 3.05 -4.71
CA ILE A 45 -18.95 1.90 -4.46
C ILE A 45 -17.92 1.77 -5.58
N LYS A 46 -18.35 1.78 -6.85
CA LYS A 46 -17.44 1.74 -8.00
C LYS A 46 -16.43 2.90 -8.01
N GLN A 47 -16.88 4.12 -7.69
CA GLN A 47 -15.99 5.28 -7.60
C GLN A 47 -14.98 5.11 -6.46
N LYS A 48 -15.39 4.59 -5.30
CA LYS A 48 -14.50 4.33 -4.17
C LYS A 48 -13.47 3.25 -4.49
N GLU A 49 -13.87 2.20 -5.20
CA GLU A 49 -12.97 1.14 -5.70
C GLU A 49 -11.96 1.71 -6.69
N LEU A 50 -12.41 2.44 -7.70
CA LEU A 50 -11.53 3.10 -8.69
C LEU A 50 -10.57 4.09 -8.03
N GLN A 51 -11.02 4.86 -7.03
CA GLN A 51 -10.14 5.76 -6.27
C GLN A 51 -9.12 4.99 -5.43
N ALA A 52 -9.51 3.85 -4.84
CA ALA A 52 -8.59 3.01 -4.08
C ALA A 52 -7.54 2.36 -5.01
N GLU A 53 -7.94 1.90 -6.20
CA GLU A 53 -7.05 1.38 -7.23
C GLU A 53 -6.10 2.46 -7.74
N ALA A 54 -6.61 3.64 -8.08
CA ALA A 54 -5.79 4.78 -8.50
C ALA A 54 -4.73 5.14 -7.44
N LYS A 55 -5.13 5.25 -6.17
CA LYS A 55 -4.19 5.50 -5.05
C LYS A 55 -3.13 4.40 -4.93
N LYS A 56 -3.48 3.13 -5.12
CA LYS A 56 -2.52 2.02 -5.12
C LYS A 56 -1.54 2.14 -6.28
N MET A 57 -2.01 2.49 -7.47
CA MET A 57 -1.17 2.66 -8.65
C MET A 57 -0.24 3.87 -8.50
N ASP A 58 -0.75 5.00 -8.00
CA ASP A 58 0.04 6.20 -7.72
C ASP A 58 1.13 5.92 -6.67
N MET A 59 0.81 5.16 -5.62
CA MET A 59 1.79 4.73 -4.62
C MET A 59 2.86 3.82 -5.23
N LYS A 60 2.49 2.84 -6.04
CA LYS A 60 3.46 1.97 -6.74
C LYS A 60 4.40 2.78 -7.62
N LEU A 61 3.87 3.72 -8.41
CA LEU A 61 4.67 4.59 -9.27
C LEU A 61 5.60 5.50 -8.46
N ARG A 62 5.15 6.01 -7.30
CA ARG A 62 6.01 6.76 -6.37
C ARG A 62 7.16 5.90 -5.85
N ILE A 63 6.86 4.68 -5.41
CA ILE A 63 7.85 3.73 -4.89
C ILE A 63 8.89 3.41 -5.98
N GLU A 64 8.46 3.07 -7.20
CA GLU A 64 9.35 2.76 -8.31
C GLU A 64 10.29 3.92 -8.66
N LYS A 65 9.77 5.15 -8.68
CA LYS A 65 10.59 6.33 -8.97
C LYS A 65 11.63 6.56 -7.88
N VAL A 66 11.22 6.57 -6.62
CA VAL A 66 12.12 6.78 -5.47
C VAL A 66 13.19 5.70 -5.41
N LEU A 67 12.83 4.45 -5.68
CA LEU A 67 13.77 3.33 -5.70
C LEU A 67 14.82 3.49 -6.80
N LYS A 68 14.39 3.74 -8.04
CA LYS A 68 15.31 3.92 -9.18
C LYS A 68 16.23 5.13 -9.00
N GLU A 69 15.68 6.25 -8.55
CA GLU A 69 16.47 7.46 -8.26
C GLU A 69 17.50 7.22 -7.16
N SER A 70 17.14 6.45 -6.12
CA SER A 70 18.05 6.10 -5.04
C SER A 70 19.17 5.17 -5.46
N LEU A 71 18.86 4.14 -6.23
CA LEU A 71 19.86 3.20 -6.73
C LEU A 71 20.81 3.87 -7.73
N ALA A 72 20.34 4.89 -8.46
CA ALA A 72 21.17 5.68 -9.35
C ALA A 72 22.11 6.65 -8.61
N LYS A 73 21.66 7.24 -7.49
CA LYS A 73 22.47 8.17 -6.69
C LYS A 73 23.56 7.47 -5.88
N ASP A 74 23.18 6.39 -5.18
CA ASP A 74 24.09 5.65 -4.30
C ASP A 74 24.13 4.18 -4.75
N PRO A 75 25.13 3.77 -5.56
CA PRO A 75 25.27 2.38 -5.96
C PRO A 75 25.65 1.52 -4.77
N ILE A 76 25.02 0.34 -4.67
CA ILE A 76 25.26 -0.60 -3.58
C ILE A 76 26.69 -1.14 -3.66
N PRO A 77 27.50 -1.05 -2.57
CA PRO A 77 28.87 -1.55 -2.58
C PRO A 77 28.95 -3.06 -2.86
N THR A 78 29.86 -3.45 -3.74
CA THR A 78 30.10 -4.87 -4.06
C THR A 78 31.14 -5.53 -3.15
N ASP A 79 32.00 -4.74 -2.52
CA ASP A 79 33.06 -5.22 -1.63
C ASP A 79 32.53 -5.63 -0.24
N MET A 80 33.05 -6.72 0.33
CA MET A 80 32.53 -7.28 1.59
C MET A 80 32.71 -6.33 2.77
N GLY A 81 33.89 -5.71 2.92
CA GLY A 81 34.15 -4.80 4.03
C GLY A 81 33.37 -3.49 3.92
N ALA A 82 33.10 -3.04 2.70
CA ALA A 82 32.24 -1.88 2.45
C ALA A 82 30.75 -2.17 2.70
N ARG A 83 30.29 -3.40 2.42
CA ARG A 83 28.90 -3.82 2.64
C ARG A 83 28.48 -3.78 4.10
N GLU A 84 29.33 -4.25 5.02
CA GLU A 84 29.02 -4.21 6.45
C GLU A 84 28.87 -2.77 6.97
N LYS A 85 29.77 -1.87 6.56
CA LYS A 85 29.69 -0.45 6.93
C LYS A 85 28.43 0.21 6.36
N TYR A 86 28.12 -0.09 5.10
CA TYR A 86 26.93 0.42 4.43
C TYR A 86 25.64 -0.10 5.09
N PHE A 87 25.62 -1.38 5.46
CA PHE A 87 24.51 -1.99 6.19
C PHE A 87 24.24 -1.27 7.51
N VAL A 88 25.27 -1.08 8.34
CA VAL A 88 25.13 -0.40 9.63
C VAL A 88 24.66 1.04 9.45
N ALA A 89 25.17 1.75 8.45
CA ALA A 89 24.76 3.12 8.14
C ALA A 89 23.28 3.21 7.70
N GLU A 90 22.83 2.34 6.79
CA GLU A 90 21.45 2.34 6.29
C GLU A 90 20.44 1.86 7.32
N VAL A 91 20.78 0.86 8.15
CA VAL A 91 19.91 0.44 9.27
C VAL A 91 19.80 1.55 10.31
N GLY A 92 20.91 2.20 10.68
CA GLY A 92 20.88 3.35 11.59
C GLY A 92 20.01 4.49 11.07
N ARG A 93 20.15 4.83 9.79
CA ARG A 93 19.29 5.83 9.12
C ARG A 93 17.83 5.40 9.12
N ALA A 94 17.53 4.13 8.87
CA ALA A 94 16.17 3.60 8.87
C ALA A 94 15.53 3.69 10.26
N ASP A 95 16.27 3.35 11.32
CA ASP A 95 15.80 3.43 12.71
C ASP A 95 15.58 4.88 13.16
N GLU A 96 16.43 5.81 12.75
CA GLU A 96 16.24 7.24 12.98
C GLU A 96 14.97 7.76 12.30
N LEU A 97 14.76 7.44 11.02
CA LEU A 97 13.56 7.83 10.27
C LEU A 97 12.28 7.19 10.85
N LEU A 98 12.38 5.93 11.29
CA LEU A 98 11.28 5.22 11.94
C LEU A 98 10.90 5.83 13.30
N SER A 99 11.90 6.32 14.05
CA SER A 99 11.73 6.98 15.34
C SER A 99 11.20 8.41 15.19
N ALA A 100 11.69 9.14 14.18
CA ALA A 100 11.22 10.49 13.84
C ALA A 100 9.80 10.51 13.25
N GLY A 101 9.27 9.36 12.82
CA GLY A 101 7.97 9.28 12.16
C GLY A 101 7.99 9.93 10.77
N ALA A 102 9.14 9.87 10.10
CA ALA A 102 9.34 10.41 8.75
C ALA A 102 8.54 9.62 7.70
N ASP A 103 8.68 10.03 6.43
CA ASP A 103 7.95 9.45 5.32
C ASP A 103 8.16 7.91 5.24
N PRO A 104 7.08 7.09 5.30
CA PRO A 104 7.19 5.63 5.32
C PRO A 104 7.94 5.04 4.11
N VAL A 105 7.90 5.74 2.97
CA VAL A 105 8.58 5.34 1.73
C VAL A 105 10.09 5.49 1.87
N GLU A 106 10.57 6.57 2.50
CA GLU A 106 12.01 6.80 2.70
C GLU A 106 12.58 5.86 3.75
N THR A 107 11.83 5.61 4.82
CA THR A 107 12.20 4.61 5.84
C THR A 107 12.29 3.21 5.23
N ALA A 108 11.30 2.80 4.43
CA ALA A 108 11.29 1.51 3.75
C ALA A 108 12.46 1.37 2.76
N LEU A 109 12.84 2.45 2.09
CA LEU A 109 13.96 2.47 1.16
C LEU A 109 15.31 2.20 1.85
N ALA A 110 15.55 2.80 3.03
CA ALA A 110 16.76 2.55 3.80
C ALA A 110 16.83 1.07 4.27
N PHE A 111 15.72 0.51 4.74
CA PHE A 111 15.62 -0.93 5.05
C PHE A 111 15.83 -1.82 3.82
N TYR A 112 15.30 -1.44 2.65
CA TYR A 112 15.50 -2.17 1.39
C TYR A 112 16.98 -2.21 0.99
N ARG A 113 17.69 -1.07 1.12
CA ARG A 113 19.13 -0.98 0.84
C ARG A 113 19.94 -1.88 1.78
N ALA A 114 19.61 -1.89 3.07
CA ALA A 114 20.21 -2.79 4.04
C ALA A 114 19.97 -4.27 3.70
N LEU A 115 18.77 -4.62 3.24
CA LEU A 115 18.42 -5.97 2.82
C LEU A 115 19.26 -6.45 1.61
N CYS A 116 19.60 -5.54 0.69
CA CYS A 116 20.37 -5.89 -0.52
C CYS A 116 21.84 -6.25 -0.26
N VAL A 117 22.42 -5.74 0.84
CA VAL A 117 23.82 -6.02 1.21
C VAL A 117 23.97 -7.19 2.17
N TYR A 118 22.86 -7.64 2.79
CA TYR A 118 22.88 -8.71 3.78
C TYR A 118 22.94 -10.09 3.10
N PRO A 119 23.80 -11.01 3.58
CA PRO A 119 23.99 -12.31 2.93
C PRO A 119 22.76 -13.24 3.04
N ASN A 120 21.96 -13.11 4.10
CA ASN A 120 20.77 -13.94 4.35
C ASN A 120 19.49 -13.10 4.49
N PRO A 121 18.94 -12.55 3.38
CA PRO A 121 17.84 -11.59 3.42
C PRO A 121 16.54 -12.13 4.05
N ILE A 122 16.31 -13.45 4.03
CA ILE A 122 15.12 -14.06 4.65
C ILE A 122 15.14 -13.90 6.18
N ASP A 123 16.30 -14.12 6.80
CA ASP A 123 16.46 -14.00 8.25
C ASP A 123 16.27 -12.55 8.70
N LEU A 124 16.88 -11.61 7.99
CA LEU A 124 16.74 -10.18 8.26
C LEU A 124 15.30 -9.69 8.08
N MET A 125 14.59 -10.15 7.03
CA MET A 125 13.18 -9.84 6.85
C MET A 125 12.32 -10.35 8.02
N SER A 126 12.63 -11.53 8.57
CA SER A 126 11.91 -12.10 9.71
C SER A 126 12.09 -11.28 11.00
N ILE A 127 13.23 -10.57 11.13
CA ILE A 127 13.47 -9.62 12.23
C ILE A 127 12.63 -8.37 12.02
N TYR A 128 12.59 -7.82 10.80
CA TYR A 128 11.77 -6.66 10.46
C TYR A 128 10.27 -6.90 10.63
N ASP A 129 9.80 -8.12 10.34
CA ASP A 129 8.41 -8.52 10.60
C ASP A 129 8.01 -8.37 12.07
N LYS A 130 8.97 -8.43 13.01
CA LYS A 130 8.75 -8.30 14.46
C LYS A 130 8.99 -6.89 15.00
N SER A 131 9.93 -6.15 14.42
CA SER A 131 10.38 -4.85 14.96
C SER A 131 9.77 -3.63 14.27
N VAL A 132 9.33 -3.75 13.01
CA VAL A 132 8.88 -2.61 12.19
C VAL A 132 7.35 -2.51 12.14
N LYS A 133 6.82 -1.28 12.10
CA LYS A 133 5.37 -1.03 12.01
C LYS A 133 4.81 -1.49 10.65
N PRO A 134 3.56 -2.02 10.58
CA PRO A 134 2.97 -2.54 9.34
C PRO A 134 3.01 -1.60 8.11
N PRO A 135 2.78 -0.27 8.24
CA PRO A 135 2.78 0.62 7.07
C PRO A 135 4.12 0.69 6.34
N VAL A 136 5.25 0.63 7.06
CA VAL A 136 6.59 0.65 6.47
C VAL A 136 6.93 -0.73 5.92
N LEU A 137 6.56 -1.79 6.65
CA LEU A 137 6.80 -3.18 6.25
C LEU A 137 6.07 -3.55 4.95
N ASP A 138 4.83 -3.11 4.77
CA ASP A 138 4.06 -3.36 3.54
C ASP A 138 4.67 -2.67 2.33
N ILE A 139 5.23 -1.46 2.52
CA ILE A 139 5.95 -0.73 1.46
C ILE A 139 7.26 -1.42 1.14
N LEU A 140 8.02 -1.86 2.15
CA LEU A 140 9.26 -2.62 1.97
C LEU A 140 8.99 -3.91 1.17
N ARG A 141 7.96 -4.67 1.52
CA ARG A 141 7.55 -5.88 0.78
C ARG A 141 7.17 -5.55 -0.67
N GLN A 142 6.48 -4.43 -0.91
CA GLN A 142 6.19 -3.98 -2.28
C GLN A 142 7.47 -3.64 -3.07
N MET A 143 8.44 -2.97 -2.44
CA MET A 143 9.74 -2.68 -3.07
C MET A 143 10.48 -3.98 -3.46
N VAL A 144 10.50 -4.98 -2.58
CA VAL A 144 11.12 -6.29 -2.85
C VAL A 144 10.42 -7.05 -3.99
N ILE A 145 9.10 -6.89 -4.14
CA ILE A 145 8.35 -7.51 -5.26
C ILE A 145 8.68 -6.81 -6.59
N ILE A 146 8.81 -5.48 -6.58
CA ILE A 146 9.15 -4.68 -7.77
C ILE A 146 10.58 -4.99 -8.22
N GLU A 147 11.52 -4.98 -7.29
CA GLU A 147 12.92 -5.25 -7.54
C GLU A 147 13.44 -6.21 -6.46
N PRO A 148 13.49 -7.51 -6.73
CA PRO A 148 14.04 -8.45 -5.76
C PRO A 148 15.56 -8.24 -5.66
N PRO A 149 16.13 -8.21 -4.43
CA PRO A 149 17.58 -8.25 -4.23
C PRO A 149 18.20 -9.44 -4.96
N SER A 150 19.42 -9.29 -5.49
CA SER A 150 20.11 -10.36 -6.23
C SER A 150 20.18 -11.68 -5.46
N VAL A 151 20.50 -11.62 -4.17
CA VAL A 151 20.55 -12.79 -3.27
C VAL A 151 19.18 -13.48 -3.16
N LEU A 152 18.08 -12.73 -3.14
CA LEU A 152 16.73 -13.31 -3.14
C LEU A 152 16.33 -13.87 -4.50
N ARG A 153 16.83 -13.31 -5.61
CA ARG A 153 16.58 -13.87 -6.96
C ARG A 153 17.18 -15.26 -7.09
N ASP A 154 18.38 -15.48 -6.56
CA ASP A 154 19.04 -16.79 -6.61
C ASP A 154 18.33 -17.82 -5.74
N VAL A 155 17.85 -17.44 -4.55
CA VAL A 155 17.08 -18.31 -3.66
C VAL A 155 15.68 -18.61 -4.24
N LEU A 156 14.99 -17.60 -4.78
CA LEU A 156 13.67 -17.78 -5.38
C LEU A 156 13.74 -18.56 -6.71
N GLY A 157 14.81 -18.35 -7.49
CA GLY A 157 15.09 -19.06 -8.73
C GLY A 157 15.49 -20.52 -8.50
N SER A 158 16.26 -20.80 -7.45
CA SER A 158 16.66 -22.18 -7.08
C SER A 158 15.54 -22.96 -6.37
N ALA A 159 14.53 -22.29 -5.82
CA ALA A 159 13.33 -22.91 -5.25
C ALA A 159 12.33 -23.40 -6.31
N ILE A 160 12.52 -23.07 -7.60
CA ILE A 160 11.78 -23.68 -8.71
C ILE A 160 12.60 -24.90 -9.16
N PRO A 161 12.18 -26.14 -8.87
CA PRO A 161 12.83 -27.30 -9.46
C PRO A 161 12.60 -27.22 -10.97
N SER A 162 13.67 -26.98 -11.72
CA SER A 162 13.72 -27.20 -13.16
C SER A 162 13.53 -28.70 -13.43
N GLY A 163 12.28 -29.16 -13.36
CA GLY A 163 11.87 -30.43 -13.92
C GLY A 163 11.90 -30.32 -15.45
N GLY A 164 13.03 -30.67 -16.03
CA GLY A 164 13.22 -30.85 -17.48
C GLY A 164 13.95 -32.18 -17.75
N PRO A 165 13.59 -32.89 -18.83
CA PRO A 165 13.49 -34.34 -18.85
C PRO A 165 14.78 -35.08 -19.20
N SER A 166 14.79 -36.36 -18.84
CA SER A 166 15.75 -37.41 -19.22
C SER A 166 16.21 -37.30 -20.68
N GLY A 167 17.53 -37.18 -20.87
CA GLY A 167 18.21 -37.31 -22.15
C GLY A 167 19.36 -38.29 -22.02
N SER A 168 19.12 -39.53 -22.45
CA SER A 168 20.09 -40.61 -22.59
C SER A 168 21.27 -40.23 -23.50
N THR A 169 22.51 -40.45 -23.05
CA THR A 169 23.69 -40.50 -23.91
C THR A 169 24.51 -41.75 -23.62
N LEU A 170 24.35 -42.73 -24.53
CA LEU A 170 25.36 -43.58 -25.15
C LEU A 170 26.76 -43.62 -24.50
N THR A 171 27.15 -44.80 -24.02
CA THR A 171 28.55 -45.24 -24.01
C THR A 171 28.71 -46.36 -25.05
N VAL A 172 29.44 -46.03 -26.12
CA VAL A 172 30.14 -46.99 -26.98
C VAL A 172 31.60 -46.95 -26.54
N GLU A 173 32.06 -48.03 -25.90
CA GLU A 173 33.32 -48.74 -26.14
C GLU A 173 33.32 -50.05 -25.35
#